data_AF-A0A1G6SPE9-F1
#
_entry.id   AF-A0A1G6SPE9-F1
#
_cell.length_a   1.000
_cell.length_b   1.000
_cell.length_c   1.000
_cell.angle_alpha   90.00
_cell.angle_beta   90.00
_cell.angle_gamma   90.00
#
_symmetry.space_group_name_H-M   'P 1'
#
loop_
_entity.id
_entity.type
_entity.pdbx_description
1 polymer ?
#
loop_
_entity_poly.entity_id
_entity_poly.type
_entity_poly.pdbx_seq_one_letter_code
_entity_poly.pdbx_strand_id
1 'polypeptide(L)'
;MYSLKETFQQQGYLTRDQLKEYAENNGISYDLVKKVLSDLGIKIYDIKPKDEVKSTSGGYEKCVLCGKKTDVKVSEKIDRREHYVTGVGQLCKECHKKL
;
A
#
# COMPACT_ATOMS: atom_id res chain seq x y z
N MET A 1 -21.42 -21.58 -14.05
CA MET A 1 -21.11 -20.16 -14.28
C MET A 1 -21.35 -19.45 -12.96
N TYR A 2 -20.30 -19.16 -12.19
CA TYR A 2 -20.43 -18.38 -10.97
C TYR A 2 -20.88 -16.96 -11.35
N SER A 3 -22.00 -16.51 -10.78
CA SER A 3 -22.57 -15.21 -11.10
C SER A 3 -21.60 -14.14 -10.62
N LEU A 4 -21.19 -13.18 -11.47
CA LEU A 4 -20.35 -12.04 -11.06
C LEU A 4 -20.86 -11.44 -9.73
N LYS A 5 -22.18 -11.43 -9.58
CA LYS A 5 -22.87 -10.93 -8.40
C LYS A 5 -22.40 -11.61 -7.10
N GLU A 6 -22.21 -12.94 -7.09
CA GLU A 6 -21.80 -13.68 -5.89
C GLU A 6 -20.37 -13.35 -5.45
N THR A 7 -19.45 -13.21 -6.41
CA THR A 7 -18.06 -12.81 -6.14
C THR A 7 -17.96 -11.40 -5.56
N PHE A 8 -18.77 -10.47 -6.07
CA PHE A 8 -18.71 -9.06 -5.65
C PHE A 8 -19.55 -8.73 -4.40
N GLN A 9 -20.61 -9.49 -4.12
CA GLN A 9 -21.40 -9.30 -2.90
C GLN A 9 -20.62 -9.64 -1.62
N GLN A 10 -19.65 -10.56 -1.69
CA GLN A 10 -18.83 -10.98 -0.55
C GLN A 10 -17.75 -9.95 -0.17
N GLN A 11 -17.31 -9.10 -1.11
CA GLN A 11 -16.21 -8.15 -0.86
C GLN A 11 -16.69 -6.74 -0.46
N GLY A 12 -17.99 -6.44 -0.57
CA GLY A 12 -18.58 -5.15 -0.18
C GLY A 12 -18.19 -3.95 -1.05
N TYR A 13 -17.04 -3.99 -1.72
CA TYR A 13 -16.49 -2.89 -2.55
C TYR A 13 -15.68 -3.45 -3.71
N LEU A 14 -15.77 -2.81 -4.88
CA LEU A 14 -15.05 -3.20 -6.09
C LEU A 14 -14.16 -2.04 -6.58
N THR A 15 -12.87 -2.33 -6.79
CA THR A 15 -11.86 -1.33 -7.19
C THR A 15 -11.68 -1.27 -8.70
N ARG A 16 -11.13 -0.15 -9.21
CA ARG A 16 -10.86 0.00 -10.64
C ARG A 16 -9.84 -1.01 -11.18
N ASP A 17 -8.81 -1.34 -10.42
CA ASP A 17 -7.78 -2.28 -10.87
C ASP A 17 -8.33 -3.71 -10.97
N GLN A 18 -9.13 -4.15 -9.99
CA GLN A 18 -9.83 -5.43 -10.06
C GLN A 18 -10.76 -5.51 -11.28
N LEU A 19 -11.40 -4.40 -11.65
CA LEU A 19 -12.24 -4.34 -12.83
C LEU A 19 -11.46 -4.41 -14.14
N LYS A 20 -10.30 -3.76 -14.21
CA LYS A 20 -9.42 -3.83 -15.38
C LYS A 20 -8.86 -5.24 -15.54
N GLU A 21 -8.35 -5.82 -14.45
CA GLU A 21 -7.85 -7.20 -14.43
C GLU A 21 -8.92 -8.21 -14.85
N TYR A 22 -10.15 -8.06 -14.33
CA TYR A 22 -11.28 -8.87 -14.77
C TYR A 22 -11.57 -8.70 -16.27
N ALA A 23 -11.54 -7.47 -16.78
CA ALA A 23 -11.79 -7.17 -18.19
C ALA A 23 -10.72 -7.82 -19.10
N GLU A 24 -9.45 -7.71 -18.72
CA GLU A 24 -8.32 -8.28 -19.45
C GLU A 24 -8.36 -9.82 -19.44
N ASN A 25 -8.54 -10.43 -18.27
CA ASN A 25 -8.60 -11.89 -18.12
C ASN A 25 -9.76 -12.55 -18.89
N ASN A 26 -10.85 -11.79 -19.11
CA ASN A 26 -12.01 -12.27 -19.83
C ASN A 26 -12.07 -11.75 -21.28
N GLY A 27 -11.07 -11.00 -21.75
CA GLY A 27 -11.03 -10.46 -23.11
C GLY A 27 -12.21 -9.53 -23.44
N ILE A 28 -12.77 -8.86 -22.44
CA ILE A 28 -13.93 -7.98 -22.56
C ILE A 28 -13.52 -6.52 -22.36
N SER A 29 -14.26 -5.59 -22.97
CA SER A 29 -14.01 -4.17 -22.80
C SER A 29 -14.33 -3.72 -21.36
N TYR A 30 -13.42 -2.96 -20.75
CA TYR A 30 -13.65 -2.29 -19.46
C TYR A 30 -14.94 -1.45 -19.47
N ASP A 31 -15.28 -0.83 -20.61
CA ASP A 31 -16.48 -0.02 -20.75
C ASP A 31 -17.75 -0.87 -20.66
N LEU A 32 -17.71 -2.08 -21.25
CA LEU A 32 -18.79 -3.06 -21.16
C LEU A 32 -18.97 -3.54 -19.72
N VAL A 33 -17.87 -3.85 -19.01
CA VAL A 33 -17.90 -4.26 -17.60
C VAL A 33 -18.51 -3.16 -16.73
N LYS A 34 -18.07 -1.91 -16.91
CA LYS A 34 -18.57 -0.75 -16.17
C LYS A 34 -20.06 -0.52 -16.40
N LYS A 35 -20.52 -0.69 -17.64
CA LYS A 35 -21.95 -0.58 -17.98
C LYS A 35 -22.78 -1.66 -17.28
N VAL A 36 -22.37 -2.92 -17.38
CA VAL A 36 -23.05 -4.06 -16.73
C VAL A 36 -23.17 -3.84 -15.22
N LEU A 37 -22.11 -3.37 -14.56
CA LEU A 37 -22.14 -3.10 -13.12
C LEU A 37 -23.08 -1.95 -12.76
N SER A 38 -23.17 -0.93 -13.62
CA SER A 38 -24.11 0.19 -13.44
C SER A 38 -25.56 -0.25 -13.59
N ASP A 39 -25.86 -1.08 -14.61
CA ASP A 39 -27.18 -1.70 -14.83
C ASP A 39 -27.57 -2.62 -13.65
N LEU A 40 -26.59 -3.26 -13.01
CA LEU A 40 -26.80 -4.10 -11.82
C LEU A 40 -26.87 -3.31 -10.50
N GLY A 41 -26.74 -1.98 -10.54
CA GLY A 41 -26.77 -1.12 -9.35
C GLY A 41 -25.56 -1.29 -8.42
N ILE A 42 -24.45 -1.84 -8.93
CA ILE A 42 -23.22 -2.08 -8.15
C ILE A 42 -22.38 -0.80 -8.15
N LYS A 43 -22.13 -0.25 -6.96
CA LYS A 43 -21.28 0.95 -6.80
C LYS A 43 -19.80 0.58 -6.94
N ILE A 44 -19.13 1.22 -7.89
CA ILE A 44 -17.67 1.15 -8.05
C ILE A 44 -17.08 2.28 -7.21
N TYR A 45 -16.20 1.95 -6.28
CA TYR A 45 -15.49 2.94 -5.48
C TYR A 45 -14.07 3.11 -6.01
N ASP A 46 -13.67 4.36 -6.23
CA ASP A 46 -12.27 4.71 -6.47
C ASP A 46 -11.55 4.65 -5.12
N ILE A 47 -11.37 3.43 -4.60
CA ILE A 47 -10.41 3.20 -3.54
C ILE A 47 -9.07 3.32 -4.24
N LYS A 48 -8.52 4.55 -4.26
CA LYS A 48 -7.10 4.71 -4.54
C LYS A 48 -6.39 3.76 -3.58
N PRO A 49 -5.64 2.76 -4.05
CA PRO A 49 -4.78 2.02 -3.14
C PRO A 49 -3.97 3.09 -2.42
N LYS A 50 -4.19 3.18 -1.09
CA LYS A 50 -3.45 4.08 -0.22
C LYS A 50 -2.01 3.76 -0.49
N ASP A 51 -1.35 4.70 -1.15
CA ASP A 51 -0.11 4.60 -1.91
C ASP A 51 0.52 3.21 -1.92
N GLU A 52 0.63 2.64 -3.13
CA GLU A 52 1.79 1.87 -3.57
C GLU A 52 2.87 1.82 -2.49
N VAL A 53 3.17 0.64 -1.94
CA VAL A 53 4.31 0.47 -1.03
C VAL A 53 5.49 1.09 -1.75
N LYS A 54 5.78 2.34 -1.40
CA LYS A 54 6.81 3.13 -2.01
C LYS A 54 8.04 2.39 -1.57
N SER A 55 8.52 1.55 -2.47
CA SER A 55 9.81 0.90 -2.39
C SER A 55 10.78 2.06 -2.38
N THR A 56 10.99 2.61 -1.19
CA THR A 56 11.77 3.82 -0.98
C THR A 56 13.19 3.32 -0.94
N SER A 57 13.68 2.89 -2.10
CA SER A 57 15.07 2.52 -2.37
C SER A 57 15.99 3.76 -2.32
N GLY A 58 15.78 4.63 -1.32
CA GLY A 58 16.48 5.89 -1.11
C GLY A 58 16.05 6.67 0.14
N GLY A 59 15.16 6.13 0.97
CA GLY A 59 14.71 6.78 2.20
C GLY A 59 15.73 6.59 3.31
N TYR A 60 15.88 7.62 4.15
CA TYR A 60 16.59 7.48 5.42
C TYR A 60 15.59 7.35 6.55
N GLU A 61 15.93 6.55 7.55
CA GLU A 61 15.18 6.40 8.78
C GLU A 61 15.07 7.75 9.51
N LYS A 62 14.01 7.90 10.30
CA LYS A 62 13.82 9.07 11.16
C LYS A 62 14.01 8.66 12.62
N CYS A 63 14.57 9.58 13.41
CA CYS A 63 14.75 9.42 14.83
C CYS A 63 13.38 9.27 15.51
N VAL A 64 13.16 8.21 16.29
CA VAL A 64 11.88 8.01 16.98
C VAL A 64 11.62 9.02 18.10
N LEU A 65 12.67 9.64 18.66
CA LEU A 65 12.53 10.64 19.72
C LEU A 65 12.26 12.06 19.22
N CYS A 66 12.88 12.48 18.11
CA CYS A 66 12.80 13.86 17.64
C CYS A 66 12.30 14.02 16.20
N GLY A 67 12.05 12.92 15.48
CA GLY A 67 11.58 12.90 14.10
C GLY A 67 12.60 13.35 13.04
N LYS A 68 13.81 13.78 13.44
CA LYS A 68 14.86 14.19 12.49
C LYS A 68 15.28 13.02 11.60
N LYS A 69 15.57 13.32 10.34
CA LYS A 69 16.18 12.39 9.40
C LYS A 69 17.55 11.95 9.94
N THR A 70 17.82 10.65 9.91
CA THR A 70 19.11 10.06 10.29
C THR A 70 19.95 9.75 9.04
N ASP A 71 21.19 9.33 9.24
CA ASP A 71 22.07 8.87 8.15
C ASP A 71 21.89 7.37 7.82
N VAL A 72 20.98 6.70 8.54
CA VAL A 72 20.67 5.28 8.34
C VAL A 72 19.61 5.12 7.25
N LYS A 73 19.88 4.29 6.26
CA LYS A 73 18.91 3.98 5.20
C LYS A 73 17.82 3.04 5.73
N VAL A 74 16.58 3.25 5.28
CA VAL A 74 15.44 2.35 5.58
C VAL A 74 15.74 0.91 5.14
N SER A 75 16.52 0.77 4.06
CA SER A 75 16.93 -0.53 3.51
C SER A 75 18.14 -1.18 4.21
N GLU A 76 18.84 -0.47 5.10
CA GLU A 76 20.00 -1.03 5.80
C GLU A 76 19.54 -2.08 6.82
N LYS A 77 20.28 -3.19 6.97
CA LYS A 77 19.91 -4.24 7.93
C LYS A 77 20.10 -3.76 9.35
N ILE A 78 19.19 -4.12 10.26
CA ILE A 78 19.18 -3.67 11.66
C ILE A 78 20.53 -3.90 12.36
N ASP A 79 21.16 -5.05 12.17
CA ASP A 79 22.49 -5.37 12.72
C ASP A 79 23.61 -4.38 12.35
N ARG A 80 23.45 -3.63 11.26
CA ARG A 80 24.44 -2.66 10.75
C ARG A 80 24.06 -1.22 11.04
N ARG A 81 22.93 -0.98 11.71
CA ARG A 81 22.44 0.37 12.00
C ARG A 81 23.08 0.90 13.27
N GLU A 82 23.93 1.91 13.13
CA GLU A 82 24.40 2.66 14.29
C GLU A 82 23.23 3.40 14.95
N HIS A 83 23.24 3.45 16.28
CA HIS A 83 22.22 4.14 17.09
C HIS A 83 20.79 3.57 16.96
N TYR A 84 20.64 2.35 16.45
CA TYR A 84 19.37 1.63 16.52
C TYR A 84 19.21 0.96 17.88
N VAL A 85 18.07 1.18 18.52
CA VAL A 85 17.75 0.57 19.82
C VAL A 85 16.68 -0.48 19.62
N THR A 86 17.01 -1.74 19.91
CA THR A 86 16.09 -2.88 19.78
C THR A 86 14.80 -2.64 20.56
N GLY A 87 13.66 -2.80 19.90
CA GLY A 87 12.33 -2.58 20.49
C GLY A 87 11.89 -1.11 20.55
N VAL A 88 12.77 -0.15 20.28
CA VAL A 88 12.48 1.29 20.30
C VAL A 88 12.51 1.87 18.89
N GLY A 89 13.51 1.50 18.09
CA GLY A 89 13.71 1.95 16.73
C GLY A 89 14.96 2.79 16.53
N GLN A 90 15.05 3.47 15.39
CA GLN A 90 16.22 4.26 15.01
C GLN A 90 16.29 5.59 15.77
N LEU A 91 17.47 5.96 16.28
CA LEU A 91 17.74 7.29 16.84
C LEU A 91 18.75 8.06 16.00
N CYS A 92 18.69 9.39 16.08
CA CYS A 92 19.80 10.22 15.61
C CYS A 92 20.92 10.21 16.66
N LYS A 93 22.15 10.50 16.22
CA LYS A 93 23.35 10.55 17.08
C LYS A 93 23.16 11.42 18.33
N GLU A 94 22.48 12.56 18.20
CA GLU A 94 22.21 13.47 19.32
C GLU A 94 21.29 12.84 20.38
N CYS A 95 20.19 12.22 19.96
CA CYS A 95 19.23 11.59 20.85
C CYS A 95 19.82 10.33 21.49
N HIS A 96 20.61 9.56 20.75
CA HIS A 96 21.30 8.39 21.27
C HIS A 96 22.36 8.76 22.32
N LYS A 97 23.06 9.89 22.16
CA LYS A 97 24.05 10.36 23.15
C LYS A 97 23.42 10.90 24.44
N LYS A 98 22.13 11.25 24.41
CA LYS A 98 21.38 11.76 25.57
C LYS A 98 20.67 10.66 26.38
N LEU A 99 20.64 9.42 25.86
CA LEU A 99 20.28 8.22 26.61
C LEU A 99 21.42 7.86 27.56
#